data_AF-A0A8B8IYC5-F1
#
_entry.id   AF-A0A8B8IYC5-F1
#
_cell.length_a   1.000
_cell.length_b   1.000
_cell.length_c   1.000
_cell.angle_alpha   90.00
_cell.angle_beta   90.00
_cell.angle_gamma   90.00
#
_symmetry.space_group_name_H-M   'P 1'
#
loop_
_entity.id
_entity.type
_entity.pdbx_description
1 polymer ?
#
loop_
_entity_poly.entity_id
_entity_poly.type
_entity_poly.pdbx_seq_one_letter_code
_entity_poly.pdbx_strand_id
1 'polypeptide(L)'
;MSTLIQSYEQQYSVLTADITAKIGRLKSASDDDRDHLSREIQSNFEEANDLLEQLELEYRGAGSGSRVGAYRAELQRVREEYRSVASNSAAYNIDQEEYDDWSMVNDQRRKLLDNTERLERSGKNLTEGYKVLLETEQIGAAVLQDLNAQRETIQRSRGRLRETDAQLNRSSRLMNSMLMRLLRERAVLALLLLALLALGAGALYAYAP
;
A
#
# COMPACT_ATOMS: atom_id res chain seq x y z
N MET A 1 7.29 -15.05 -4.87
CA MET A 1 6.22 -14.04 -5.00
C MET A 1 4.89 -14.67 -5.42
N SER A 2 4.75 -15.27 -6.61
CA SER A 2 3.45 -15.82 -7.08
C SER A 2 2.85 -16.94 -6.20
N THR A 3 3.66 -17.66 -5.43
CA THR A 3 3.24 -18.78 -4.56
C THR A 3 2.53 -18.33 -3.29
N LEU A 4 2.84 -17.13 -2.79
CA LEU A 4 2.29 -16.61 -1.54
C LEU A 4 0.87 -16.06 -1.75
N ILE A 5 0.68 -15.31 -2.84
CA ILE A 5 -0.66 -14.88 -3.29
C ILE A 5 -1.56 -16.10 -3.49
N GLN A 6 -1.07 -17.14 -4.17
CA GLN A 6 -1.84 -18.37 -4.40
C GLN A 6 -2.18 -19.10 -3.09
N SER A 7 -1.29 -19.12 -2.10
CA SER A 7 -1.59 -19.76 -0.81
C SER A 7 -2.62 -18.96 -0.02
N TYR A 8 -2.60 -17.63 -0.08
CA TYR A 8 -3.60 -16.79 0.56
C TYR A 8 -4.95 -16.87 -0.14
N GLU A 9 -4.99 -16.91 -1.47
CA GLU A 9 -6.23 -17.14 -2.23
C GLU A 9 -6.86 -18.50 -1.88
N GLN A 10 -6.03 -19.54 -1.73
CA GLN A 10 -6.50 -20.86 -1.30
C GLN A 10 -7.05 -20.83 0.14
N GLN A 11 -6.33 -20.20 1.08
CA GLN A 11 -6.78 -20.06 2.46
C GLN A 11 -8.09 -19.29 2.55
N TYR A 12 -8.22 -18.17 1.82
CA TYR A 12 -9.44 -17.38 1.74
C TYR A 12 -10.61 -18.21 1.21
N SER A 13 -10.41 -19.00 0.15
CA SER A 13 -11.45 -19.86 -0.43
C SER A 13 -11.91 -20.95 0.54
N VAL A 14 -10.99 -21.54 1.31
CA VAL A 14 -11.35 -22.55 2.32
C VAL A 14 -12.13 -21.91 3.46
N LEU A 15 -11.69 -20.75 3.93
CA LEU A 15 -12.31 -20.04 5.05
C LEU A 15 -13.72 -19.53 4.69
N THR A 16 -13.92 -18.99 3.50
CA THR A 16 -15.25 -18.57 3.02
C THR A 16 -16.21 -19.75 2.83
N ALA A 17 -15.71 -20.91 2.37
CA ALA A 17 -16.50 -22.13 2.30
C ALA A 17 -16.91 -22.62 3.70
N ASP A 18 -16.00 -22.58 4.69
CA ASP A 18 -16.29 -22.92 6.07
C ASP A 18 -17.33 -21.98 6.70
N ILE A 19 -17.18 -20.66 6.51
CA ILE A 19 -18.17 -19.67 6.95
C ILE A 19 -19.55 -19.98 6.35
N THR A 20 -19.62 -20.24 5.04
CA THR A 20 -20.88 -20.54 4.35
C THR A 20 -21.53 -21.83 4.87
N ALA A 21 -20.73 -22.88 5.11
CA ALA A 21 -21.21 -24.12 5.69
C ALA A 21 -21.74 -23.94 7.12
N LYS A 22 -21.04 -23.15 7.95
CA LYS A 22 -21.48 -22.80 9.30
C LYS A 22 -22.75 -21.95 9.30
N ILE A 23 -22.90 -21.00 8.37
CA ILE A 23 -24.16 -20.24 8.18
C ILE A 23 -25.31 -21.20 7.82
N GLY A 24 -25.06 -22.20 6.98
CA GLY A 24 -26.02 -23.26 6.66
C GLY A 24 -26.44 -24.06 7.90
N ARG A 25 -25.48 -24.48 8.72
CA ARG A 25 -25.75 -25.19 10.00
C ARG A 25 -26.48 -24.32 11.01
N LEU A 26 -26.19 -23.01 11.03
CA LEU A 26 -26.90 -22.04 11.88
C LEU A 26 -28.39 -21.97 11.55
N LYS A 27 -28.84 -22.31 10.34
CA LYS A 27 -30.29 -22.35 10.02
C LYS A 27 -31.05 -23.46 10.76
N SER A 28 -30.36 -24.51 11.22
CA SER A 28 -30.98 -25.70 11.84
C SER A 28 -30.46 -26.03 13.25
N ALA A 29 -29.61 -25.19 13.83
CA ALA A 29 -28.98 -25.44 15.13
C ALA A 29 -29.89 -25.03 16.32
N SER A 30 -29.76 -25.77 17.42
CA SER A 30 -30.33 -25.51 18.75
C SER A 30 -29.77 -24.22 19.36
N ASP A 31 -30.53 -23.49 20.19
CA ASP A 31 -30.18 -22.15 20.70
C ASP A 31 -28.77 -22.05 21.32
N ASP A 32 -28.36 -23.06 22.10
CA ASP A 32 -27.04 -23.11 22.74
C ASP A 32 -25.90 -23.34 21.71
N ASP A 33 -26.17 -24.15 20.69
CA ASP A 33 -25.25 -24.38 19.56
C ASP A 33 -25.20 -23.15 18.62
N ARG A 34 -26.26 -22.35 18.56
CA ARG A 34 -26.32 -21.14 17.73
C ARG A 34 -25.38 -20.08 18.24
N ASP A 35 -25.36 -19.84 19.55
CA ASP A 35 -24.47 -18.85 20.16
C ASP A 35 -23.01 -19.23 19.95
N HIS A 36 -22.67 -20.51 20.12
CA HIS A 36 -21.34 -21.03 19.82
C HIS A 36 -20.98 -20.87 18.33
N LEU A 37 -21.85 -21.31 17.41
CA LEU A 37 -21.63 -21.13 15.97
C LEU A 37 -21.50 -19.66 15.58
N SER A 38 -22.27 -18.76 16.22
CA SER A 38 -22.26 -17.34 15.92
C SER A 38 -20.90 -16.72 16.22
N ARG A 39 -20.26 -17.10 17.35
CA ARG A 39 -18.93 -16.65 17.74
C ARG A 39 -17.86 -17.20 16.80
N GLU A 40 -17.95 -18.46 16.44
CA GLU A 40 -17.02 -19.05 15.46
C GLU A 40 -17.12 -18.38 14.09
N ILE A 41 -18.35 -18.12 13.60
CA ILE A 41 -18.56 -17.43 12.33
C ILE A 41 -17.96 -16.02 12.37
N GLN A 42 -18.13 -15.30 13.48
CA GLN A 42 -17.54 -13.96 13.67
C GLN A 42 -16.01 -14.02 13.67
N SER A 43 -15.40 -14.96 14.39
CA SER A 43 -13.95 -15.17 14.38
C SER A 43 -13.42 -15.48 12.99
N ASN A 44 -14.11 -16.36 12.24
CA ASN A 44 -13.72 -16.69 10.87
C ASN A 44 -13.85 -15.48 9.93
N PHE A 45 -14.82 -14.58 10.14
CA PHE A 45 -14.90 -13.32 9.38
C PHE A 45 -13.74 -12.38 9.67
N GLU A 46 -13.25 -12.32 10.91
CA GLU A 46 -12.07 -11.54 11.28
C GLU A 46 -10.82 -12.10 10.58
N GLU A 47 -10.59 -13.40 10.67
CA GLU A 47 -9.48 -14.08 9.98
C GLU A 47 -9.53 -13.90 8.44
N ALA A 48 -10.74 -13.91 7.86
CA ALA A 48 -10.91 -13.65 6.43
C ALA A 48 -10.58 -12.20 6.04
N ASN A 49 -10.84 -11.23 6.93
CA ASN A 49 -10.44 -9.83 6.68
C ASN A 49 -8.93 -9.67 6.77
N ASP A 50 -8.28 -10.31 7.75
CA ASP A 50 -6.81 -10.28 7.89
C ASP A 50 -6.12 -10.89 6.67
N LEU A 51 -6.64 -12.01 6.15
CA LEU A 51 -6.14 -12.63 4.91
C LEU A 51 -6.31 -11.71 3.69
N LEU A 52 -7.42 -10.98 3.59
CA LEU A 52 -7.64 -10.01 2.50
C LEU A 52 -6.68 -8.82 2.59
N GLU A 53 -6.35 -8.35 3.79
CA GLU A 53 -5.37 -7.29 4.00
C GLU A 53 -3.97 -7.75 3.59
N GLN A 54 -3.57 -8.97 3.98
CA GLN A 54 -2.30 -9.57 3.54
C GLN A 54 -2.22 -9.75 2.03
N LEU A 55 -3.32 -10.20 1.39
CA LEU A 55 -3.42 -10.26 -0.07
C LEU A 55 -3.26 -8.89 -0.71
N GLU A 56 -3.87 -7.85 -0.16
CA GLU A 56 -3.77 -6.50 -0.70
C GLU A 56 -2.32 -5.96 -0.66
N LEU A 57 -1.59 -6.23 0.43
CA LEU A 57 -0.19 -5.85 0.58
C LEU A 57 0.70 -6.56 -0.46
N GLU A 58 0.50 -7.86 -0.65
CA GLU A 58 1.25 -8.65 -1.64
C GLU A 58 0.93 -8.22 -3.09
N TYR A 59 -0.33 -7.94 -3.41
CA TYR A 59 -0.73 -7.45 -4.73
C TYR A 59 -0.17 -6.05 -5.03
N ARG A 60 -0.12 -5.16 -4.04
CA ARG A 60 0.54 -3.84 -4.16
C ARG A 60 2.04 -3.97 -4.38
N GLY A 61 2.70 -4.94 -3.74
CA GLY A 61 4.12 -5.23 -3.94
C GLY A 61 4.44 -5.84 -5.31
N ALA A 62 3.51 -6.59 -5.89
CA ALA A 62 3.70 -7.29 -7.16
C ALA A 62 3.33 -6.48 -8.42
N GLY A 63 2.67 -5.32 -8.29
CA GLY A 63 2.27 -4.47 -9.42
C GLY A 63 1.19 -5.08 -10.34
N SER A 64 0.51 -6.13 -9.89
CA SER A 64 -0.57 -6.81 -10.62
C SER A 64 -1.94 -6.24 -10.25
N GLY A 65 -2.89 -6.26 -11.19
CA GLY A 65 -4.28 -5.84 -10.96
C GLY A 65 -4.92 -6.67 -9.84
N SER A 66 -5.28 -6.02 -8.75
CA SER A 66 -5.76 -6.68 -7.53
C SER A 66 -7.17 -7.25 -7.70
N ARG A 67 -7.33 -8.56 -7.49
CA ARG A 67 -8.64 -9.25 -7.38
C ARG A 67 -9.28 -9.09 -6.00
N VAL A 68 -8.60 -8.43 -5.06
CA VAL A 68 -9.05 -8.24 -3.67
C VAL A 68 -10.40 -7.51 -3.60
N GLY A 69 -10.70 -6.61 -4.55
CA GLY A 69 -11.99 -5.94 -4.61
C GLY A 69 -13.17 -6.91 -4.82
N ALA A 70 -12.99 -7.95 -5.64
CA ALA A 70 -14.01 -8.97 -5.87
C ALA A 70 -14.22 -9.85 -4.63
N TYR A 71 -13.13 -10.27 -3.99
CA TYR A 71 -13.19 -11.04 -2.74
C TYR A 71 -13.83 -10.25 -1.60
N ARG A 72 -13.53 -8.95 -1.48
CA ARG A 72 -14.17 -8.08 -0.48
C ARG A 72 -15.68 -7.97 -0.68
N ALA A 73 -16.13 -7.85 -1.94
CA ALA A 73 -17.55 -7.83 -2.28
C ALA A 73 -18.24 -9.17 -1.96
N GLU A 74 -17.56 -10.30 -2.20
CA GLU A 74 -18.06 -11.63 -1.85
C GLU A 74 -18.17 -11.81 -0.33
N LEU A 75 -17.14 -11.45 0.44
CA LEU A 75 -17.16 -11.55 1.91
C LEU A 75 -18.29 -10.72 2.51
N GLN A 76 -18.53 -9.52 1.96
CA GLN A 76 -19.63 -8.66 2.35
C GLN A 76 -21.01 -9.31 2.09
N ARG A 77 -21.18 -9.94 0.92
CA ARG A 77 -22.41 -10.69 0.59
C ARG A 77 -22.67 -11.83 1.57
N VAL A 78 -21.63 -12.60 1.92
CA VAL A 78 -21.74 -13.71 2.89
C VAL A 78 -22.07 -13.17 4.29
N ARG A 79 -21.54 -12.00 4.66
CA ARG A 79 -21.84 -11.33 5.94
C ARG A 79 -23.29 -10.86 6.03
N GLU A 80 -23.86 -10.38 4.93
CA GLU A 80 -25.28 -10.02 4.84
C GLU A 80 -26.18 -11.25 4.96
N GLU A 81 -25.81 -12.38 4.35
CA GLU A 81 -26.52 -13.65 4.52
C GLU A 81 -26.50 -14.13 5.98
N TYR A 82 -25.34 -14.09 6.64
CA TYR A 82 -25.23 -14.41 8.07
C TYR A 82 -26.15 -13.54 8.93
N ARG A 83 -26.17 -12.23 8.71
CA ARG A 83 -27.05 -11.31 9.46
C ARG A 83 -28.53 -11.64 9.26
N SER A 84 -28.94 -11.96 8.03
CA SER A 84 -30.31 -12.36 7.73
C SER A 84 -30.70 -13.66 8.44
N VAL A 85 -29.79 -14.64 8.52
CA VAL A 85 -30.05 -15.91 9.21
C VAL A 85 -30.10 -15.73 10.72
N ALA A 86 -29.20 -14.94 11.28
CA ALA A 86 -29.17 -14.62 12.70
C ALA A 86 -30.42 -13.82 13.14
N SER A 87 -30.96 -12.93 12.30
CA SER A 87 -32.16 -12.18 12.60
C SER A 87 -33.45 -12.98 12.39
N ASN A 88 -33.54 -13.82 11.35
CA ASN A 88 -34.74 -14.62 11.07
C ASN A 88 -35.02 -15.66 12.16
N SER A 89 -33.99 -16.17 12.86
CA SER A 89 -34.21 -17.08 13.99
C SER A 89 -34.87 -16.42 15.20
N ALA A 90 -34.74 -15.10 15.36
CA ALA A 90 -35.47 -14.37 16.42
C ALA A 90 -36.97 -14.24 16.10
N ALA A 91 -37.35 -14.33 14.82
CA ALA A 91 -38.74 -14.29 14.38
C ALA A 91 -39.43 -15.66 14.40
N TYR A 92 -38.67 -16.76 14.34
CA TYR A 92 -39.19 -18.13 14.32
C TYR A 92 -39.64 -18.67 15.70
N ASN A 93 -39.45 -17.91 16.78
CA ASN A 93 -39.88 -18.28 18.15
C ASN A 93 -41.06 -17.46 18.68
N ILE A 94 -41.75 -16.67 17.83
CA ILE A 94 -42.96 -15.92 18.20
C ILE A 94 -44.19 -16.69 17.71
N ASP A 95 -44.36 -17.94 18.12
CA ASP A 95 -45.60 -18.67 17.82
C ASP A 95 -46.03 -19.66 18.92
N GLN A 96 -45.64 -19.37 20.18
CA GLN A 96 -46.22 -20.08 21.31
C GLN A 96 -46.50 -19.14 22.47
N GLU A 97 -47.78 -19.13 22.85
CA GLU A 97 -48.35 -18.60 24.10
C GLU A 97 -48.74 -17.11 24.09
N GLU A 98 -49.93 -16.90 23.53
CA GLU A 98 -51.02 -16.14 24.12
C GLU A 98 -50.99 -16.18 25.66
N TYR A 99 -50.31 -15.23 26.32
CA TYR A 99 -50.67 -14.68 27.63
C TYR A 99 -49.92 -13.34 27.87
N ASP A 100 -50.70 -12.35 28.28
CA ASP A 100 -50.33 -11.24 29.17
C ASP A 100 -49.93 -9.87 28.56
N ASP A 101 -50.99 -9.07 28.33
CA ASP A 101 -51.05 -7.64 28.00
C ASP A 101 -50.19 -6.71 28.90
N TRP A 102 -49.69 -7.19 30.05
CA TRP A 102 -48.78 -6.46 30.95
C TRP A 102 -47.28 -6.59 30.61
N SER A 103 -46.88 -7.62 29.86
CA SER A 103 -45.50 -7.84 29.40
C SER A 103 -45.10 -6.84 28.30
N MET A 104 -46.03 -6.54 27.39
CA MET A 104 -45.81 -5.72 26.20
C MET A 104 -45.38 -4.28 26.54
N VAL A 105 -45.94 -3.69 27.60
CA VAL A 105 -45.58 -2.33 28.07
C VAL A 105 -44.16 -2.28 28.66
N ASN A 106 -43.77 -3.31 29.42
CA ASN A 106 -42.42 -3.42 29.98
C ASN A 106 -41.37 -3.71 28.88
N ASP A 107 -41.73 -4.51 27.87
CA ASP A 107 -40.89 -4.77 26.71
C ASP A 107 -40.71 -3.53 25.84
N GLN A 108 -41.75 -2.73 25.64
CA GLN A 108 -41.62 -1.43 24.95
C GLN A 108 -40.73 -0.46 25.73
N ARG A 109 -40.86 -0.41 27.07
CA ARG A 109 -39.98 0.42 27.91
C ARG A 109 -38.52 -0.04 27.86
N ARG A 110 -38.27 -1.35 27.91
CA ARG A 110 -36.92 -1.93 27.73
C ARG A 110 -36.34 -1.61 26.35
N LYS A 111 -37.14 -1.73 25.29
CA LYS A 111 -36.73 -1.38 23.92
C LYS A 111 -36.38 0.09 23.77
N LEU A 112 -37.11 0.99 24.43
CA LEU A 112 -36.81 2.43 24.42
C LEU A 112 -35.53 2.77 25.20
N LEU A 113 -35.30 2.11 26.34
CA LEU A 113 -34.07 2.25 27.11
C LEU A 113 -32.85 1.73 26.33
N ASP A 114 -32.97 0.55 25.70
CA ASP A 114 -31.92 0.00 24.82
C ASP A 114 -31.65 0.92 23.63
N ASN A 115 -32.70 1.46 22.99
CA ASN A 115 -32.52 2.47 21.93
C ASN A 115 -31.79 3.71 22.42
N THR A 116 -32.11 4.18 23.64
CA THR A 116 -31.48 5.35 24.25
C THR A 116 -30.01 5.08 24.56
N GLU A 117 -29.68 3.92 25.12
CA GLU A 117 -28.29 3.52 25.38
C GLU A 117 -27.49 3.39 24.09
N ARG A 118 -28.09 2.78 23.05
CA ARG A 118 -27.46 2.66 21.72
C ARG A 118 -27.24 4.03 21.08
N LEU A 119 -28.19 4.96 21.25
CA LEU A 119 -28.06 6.33 20.76
C LEU A 119 -26.93 7.08 21.49
N GLU A 120 -26.87 6.97 22.81
CA GLU A 120 -25.82 7.58 23.64
C GLU A 120 -24.44 7.04 23.24
N ARG A 121 -24.32 5.71 23.13
CA ARG A 121 -23.09 5.05 22.68
C ARG A 121 -22.70 5.47 21.27
N SER A 122 -23.66 5.53 20.36
CA SER A 122 -23.41 5.99 18.98
C SER A 122 -22.99 7.45 18.94
N GLY A 123 -23.58 8.32 19.77
CA GLY A 123 -23.19 9.73 19.88
C GLY A 123 -21.79 9.90 20.45
N LYS A 124 -21.41 9.10 21.44
CA LYS A 124 -20.04 9.07 21.97
C LYS A 124 -19.04 8.62 20.91
N ASN A 125 -19.32 7.53 20.20
CA ASN A 125 -18.47 7.04 19.12
C ASN A 125 -18.35 8.04 17.97
N LEU A 126 -19.42 8.78 17.65
CA LEU A 126 -19.39 9.85 16.65
C LEU A 126 -18.49 11.00 17.09
N THR A 127 -18.55 11.38 18.37
CA THR A 127 -17.73 12.45 18.94
C THR A 127 -16.25 12.06 18.98
N GLU A 128 -15.95 10.82 19.37
CA GLU A 128 -14.59 10.26 19.33
C GLU A 128 -14.09 10.17 17.88
N GLY A 129 -14.92 9.69 16.95
CA GLY A 129 -14.59 9.65 15.53
C GLY A 129 -14.31 11.05 14.94
N TYR A 130 -15.09 12.05 15.32
CA TYR A 130 -14.86 13.44 14.91
C TYR A 130 -13.52 13.97 15.40
N LYS A 131 -13.14 13.67 16.64
CA LYS A 131 -11.83 14.03 17.18
C LYS A 131 -10.68 13.37 16.40
N VAL A 132 -10.80 12.08 16.09
CA VAL A 132 -9.80 11.35 15.28
C VAL A 132 -9.71 11.92 13.86
N LEU A 133 -10.84 12.31 13.26
CA LEU A 133 -10.86 12.94 11.94
C LEU A 133 -10.12 14.29 11.94
N LEU A 134 -10.31 15.12 12.97
CA LEU A 134 -9.57 16.39 13.11
C LEU A 134 -8.06 16.16 13.28
N GLU A 135 -7.66 15.19 14.10
CA GLU A 135 -6.25 14.81 14.25
C GLU A 135 -5.68 14.30 12.91
N THR A 136 -6.47 13.53 12.15
CA THR A 136 -6.09 13.02 10.83
C THR A 136 -5.98 14.15 9.80
N GLU A 137 -6.89 15.14 9.82
CA GLU A 137 -6.81 16.32 8.97
C GLU A 137 -5.53 17.12 9.24
N GLN A 138 -5.18 17.31 10.52
CA GLN A 138 -3.96 17.98 10.92
C GLN A 138 -2.70 17.24 10.43
N ILE A 139 -2.66 15.91 10.58
CA ILE A 139 -1.57 15.08 10.04
C ILE A 139 -1.52 15.19 8.52
N GLY A 140 -2.67 15.13 7.84
CA GLY A 140 -2.77 15.27 6.39
C GLY A 140 -2.23 16.62 5.89
N ALA A 141 -2.56 17.71 6.59
CA ALA A 141 -2.04 19.04 6.29
C ALA A 141 -0.51 19.11 6.47
N ALA A 142 0.04 18.51 7.53
CA ALA A 142 1.47 18.43 7.75
C ALA A 142 2.19 17.61 6.66
N VAL A 143 1.60 16.48 6.25
CA VAL A 143 2.12 15.66 5.14
C VAL A 143 2.13 16.44 3.83
N LEU A 144 1.07 17.20 3.52
CA LEU A 144 1.02 18.03 2.32
C LEU A 144 2.09 19.14 2.34
N GLN A 145 2.34 19.74 3.51
CA GLN A 145 3.41 20.72 3.67
C GLN A 145 4.79 20.09 3.43
N ASP A 146 5.05 18.91 3.98
CA ASP A 146 6.31 18.19 3.80
C ASP A 146 6.52 17.77 2.34
N LEU A 147 5.49 17.23 1.68
CA LEU A 147 5.53 16.90 0.26
C LEU A 147 5.85 18.12 -0.61
N ASN A 148 5.34 19.30 -0.26
CA ASN A 148 5.66 20.53 -0.96
C ASN A 148 7.14 20.94 -0.75
N ALA A 149 7.66 20.83 0.48
CA ALA A 149 9.07 21.08 0.78
C ALA A 149 10.01 20.07 0.07
N GLN A 150 9.61 18.80 0.01
CA GLN A 150 10.33 17.76 -0.74
C GLN A 150 10.33 18.07 -2.24
N ARG A 151 9.19 18.48 -2.80
CA ARG A 151 9.09 18.90 -4.21
C ARG A 151 10.06 20.04 -4.50
N GLU A 152 10.11 21.06 -3.65
CA GLU A 152 11.04 22.18 -3.79
C GLU A 152 12.49 21.71 -3.73
N THR A 153 12.82 20.80 -2.81
CA THR A 153 14.15 20.20 -2.68
C THR A 153 14.56 19.45 -3.95
N ILE A 154 13.66 18.64 -4.52
CA ILE A 154 13.89 17.93 -5.79
C ILE A 154 14.11 18.93 -6.93
N GLN A 155 13.32 20.00 -7.00
CA GLN A 155 13.48 21.04 -8.02
C GLN A 155 14.84 21.74 -7.90
N ARG A 156 15.27 22.11 -6.68
CA ARG A 156 16.60 22.70 -6.44
C ARG A 156 17.71 21.73 -6.83
N SER A 157 17.62 20.46 -6.46
CA SER A 157 18.59 19.42 -6.83
C SER A 157 18.68 19.24 -8.34
N ARG A 158 17.54 19.22 -9.06
CA ARG A 158 17.52 19.19 -10.53
C ARG A 158 18.18 20.43 -11.15
N GLY A 159 17.95 21.61 -10.58
CA GLY A 159 18.62 22.84 -11.00
C GLY A 159 20.13 22.75 -10.85
N ARG A 160 20.62 22.31 -9.68
CA ARG A 160 22.05 22.11 -9.40
C ARG A 160 22.70 21.05 -10.30
N LEU A 161 21.99 19.97 -10.61
CA LEU A 161 22.47 18.95 -11.55
C LEU A 161 22.65 19.55 -12.95
N ARG A 162 21.67 20.31 -13.44
CA ARG A 162 21.75 20.96 -14.75
C ARG A 162 22.89 21.99 -14.83
N GLU A 163 23.13 22.72 -13.74
CA GLU A 163 24.28 23.63 -13.64
C GLU A 163 25.61 22.86 -13.63
N THR A 164 25.70 21.80 -12.83
CA THR A 164 26.87 20.92 -12.79
C THR A 164 27.17 20.32 -14.17
N ASP A 165 26.15 19.86 -14.90
CA ASP A 165 26.30 19.35 -16.28
C ASP A 165 26.86 20.42 -17.23
N ALA A 166 26.41 21.67 -17.11
CA ALA A 166 26.93 22.77 -17.89
C ALA A 166 28.40 23.08 -17.55
N GLN A 167 28.77 23.01 -16.26
CA GLN A 167 30.15 23.16 -15.81
C GLN A 167 31.03 22.00 -16.30
N LEU A 168 30.56 20.75 -16.22
CA LEU A 168 31.27 19.57 -16.72
C LEU A 168 31.52 19.66 -18.23
N ASN A 169 30.55 20.11 -19.02
CA ASN A 169 30.74 20.32 -20.46
C ASN A 169 31.81 21.40 -20.74
N ARG A 170 31.81 22.49 -19.97
CA ARG A 170 32.85 23.53 -20.08
C ARG A 170 34.22 22.99 -19.70
N SER A 171 34.32 22.24 -18.61
CA SER A 171 35.56 21.59 -18.16
C SER A 171 36.08 20.58 -19.17
N SER A 172 35.19 19.78 -19.79
CA SER A 172 35.54 18.84 -20.86
C SER A 172 36.15 19.55 -22.08
N ARG A 173 35.58 20.69 -22.50
CA ARG A 173 36.14 21.51 -23.58
C ARG A 173 37.52 22.08 -23.23
N LEU A 174 37.69 22.58 -22.02
CA LEU A 174 38.98 23.10 -21.55
C LEU A 174 40.02 21.99 -21.51
N MET A 175 39.68 20.82 -20.95
CA MET A 175 40.56 19.66 -20.90
C MET A 175 40.98 19.20 -22.29
N ASN A 176 40.05 19.10 -23.24
CA ASN A 176 40.38 18.74 -24.61
C ASN A 176 41.32 19.77 -25.27
N SER A 177 41.14 21.06 -24.97
CA SER A 177 42.06 22.10 -25.44
C SER A 177 43.46 21.98 -24.84
N MET A 178 43.57 21.57 -23.56
CA MET A 178 44.86 21.31 -22.91
C MET A 178 45.55 20.09 -23.52
N LEU A 179 44.81 19.00 -23.78
CA LEU A 179 45.34 17.81 -24.44
C LEU A 179 45.88 18.12 -25.84
N MET A 180 45.14 18.89 -26.63
CA MET A 180 45.59 19.31 -27.97
C MET A 180 46.83 20.20 -27.91
N ARG A 181 46.94 21.10 -26.91
CA ARG A 181 48.16 21.91 -26.70
C ARG A 181 49.37 21.02 -26.38
N LEU A 182 49.21 20.06 -25.46
CA LEU A 182 50.28 19.13 -25.11
C LEU A 182 50.74 18.29 -26.31
N LEU A 183 49.80 17.78 -27.11
CA LEU A 183 50.13 17.04 -28.33
C LEU A 183 50.91 17.90 -29.32
N ARG A 184 50.50 19.17 -29.52
CA ARG A 184 51.20 20.11 -30.40
C ARG A 184 52.63 20.38 -29.91
N GLU A 185 52.81 20.67 -28.63
CA GLU A 185 54.14 20.91 -28.04
C GLU A 185 55.06 19.71 -28.22
N ARG A 186 54.56 18.50 -27.95
CA ARG A 186 55.31 17.25 -28.16
C ARG A 186 55.65 17.00 -29.63
N ALA A 187 54.73 17.26 -30.56
CA ALA A 187 54.97 17.11 -31.99
C ALA A 187 56.06 18.06 -32.50
N VAL A 188 56.06 19.32 -32.06
CA VAL A 188 57.10 20.30 -32.43
C VAL A 188 58.48 19.87 -31.91
N LEU A 189 58.56 19.40 -30.67
CA LEU A 189 59.81 18.89 -30.10
C LEU A 189 60.34 17.67 -30.86
N ALA A 190 59.47 16.73 -31.23
CA ALA A 190 59.85 15.56 -32.01
C ALA A 190 60.38 15.92 -33.41
N LEU A 191 59.74 16.90 -34.08
CA LEU A 191 60.19 17.40 -35.39
C LEU A 191 61.56 18.06 -35.29
N LEU A 192 61.78 18.93 -34.29
CA LEU A 192 63.08 19.57 -34.07
C LEU A 192 64.21 18.55 -33.82
N LEU A 193 63.94 17.51 -33.03
CA LEU A 193 64.89 16.43 -32.77
C LEU A 193 65.24 15.67 -34.07
N LEU A 194 64.24 15.33 -34.88
CA LEU A 194 64.45 14.68 -36.18
C LEU A 194 65.27 15.56 -37.14
N ALA A 195 64.98 16.86 -37.20
CA ALA A 195 65.73 17.80 -38.03
C ALA A 195 67.20 17.90 -37.61
N LEU A 196 67.48 17.94 -36.30
CA LEU A 196 68.84 17.92 -35.75
C LEU A 196 69.59 16.63 -36.12
N LEU A 197 68.95 15.48 -35.99
CA LEU A 197 69.54 14.19 -36.38
C LEU A 197 69.83 14.14 -37.88
N ALA A 198 68.93 14.63 -38.72
CA ALA A 198 69.13 14.67 -40.17
C ALA A 198 70.31 15.58 -40.58
N LEU A 199 70.42 16.76 -39.97
CA LEU A 199 71.56 17.66 -40.19
C LEU A 199 72.88 17.03 -39.72
N GLY A 200 72.88 16.39 -38.55
CA GLY A 200 74.07 15.70 -38.03
C GLY A 200 74.53 14.55 -38.94
N ALA A 201 73.59 13.74 -39.44
CA ALA A 201 73.87 12.67 -40.39
C ALA A 201 74.40 13.23 -41.73
N GLY A 202 73.81 14.31 -42.24
CA GLY A 202 74.28 14.99 -43.46
C GLY A 202 75.69 15.55 -43.31
N ALA A 203 76.01 16.16 -42.17
CA ALA A 203 77.36 16.64 -41.88
C ALA A 203 78.38 15.49 -41.78
N LEU A 204 78.02 14.38 -41.15
CA LEU A 204 78.84 13.17 -41.09
C LEU A 204 79.11 12.60 -42.49
N TYR A 205 78.09 12.54 -43.34
CA TYR A 205 78.24 12.09 -44.72
C TYR A 205 79.14 13.01 -45.54
N ALA A 206 79.03 14.33 -45.36
CA ALA A 206 79.88 15.31 -46.04
C ALA A 206 81.34 15.30 -45.54
N TYR A 207 81.58 14.87 -44.30
CA TYR A 207 82.92 14.81 -43.70
C TYR A 207 83.61 13.45 -43.88
N ALA A 208 82.88 12.40 -44.26
CA ALA A 208 83.46 11.10 -44.61
C ALA A 208 84.11 11.18 -46.00
N PRO A 209 85.46 11.11 -46.12
CA PRO A 209 86.18 11.22 -47.39
C PRO A 209 86.00 10.00 -48.30
#